data_AF-A0A9D5STT0-F1
#
_entry.id   AF-A0A9D5STT0-F1
#
_cell.length_a   1.000
_cell.length_b   1.000
_cell.length_c   1.000
_cell.angle_alpha   90.00
_cell.angle_beta   90.00
_cell.angle_gamma   90.00
#
_symmetry.space_group_name_H-M   'P 1'
#
loop_
_entity.id
_entity.type
_entity.pdbx_description
1 polymer ?
#
loop_
_entity_poly.entity_id
_entity_poly.type
_entity_poly.pdbx_seq_one_letter_code
_entity_poly.pdbx_strand_id
1 'polypeptide(L)'
;MKKLIRAIILAALCAAVLAASGCTPAATEEPAVPESSTAVVSDTNAPSAALPEGIFLDDEELYHHPDADCSVVHSLFDEGKTRRCVVCGIEGKTPEEMPTGFITREETVIDIGKVIFIIDPNVYVPGDVEQKAAKIVAAIEEASGMSFSDAKYNENIVTVYVGKEDHSDNENIEPESETGSAWAEGGKSRVLKICSGDLLLGNDEALVHELSHTLNYSHSSNMFCQVASEGFSTYNTYKTLKLLEKTDPETAYLLAPSSNSYINMDIYKPEAVYTQPFEYWMENGFPYEYSGNGSYSLGFRFMAYLDEVYGDYTRWIPVSDEIPGDDFDFPIKAQLIAFRQAYGDDVFDGFYPWLKENESRFAVDYSKKTEYDLTGADAVTIYPFFMSFDCPTDLVGGLTTVRYNDLYVDLEETKKYLSQYKGRSLDKLELNIKWLEGEKSVELFDVYGESMGVVTGKTSIPISDVSFVRLCGDGVLDSFSVSGYEGY
;
A
#
# COMPACT_ATOMS: atom_id res chain seq x y z
N MET A 1 35.12 16.79 -19.79
CA MET A 1 34.88 15.69 -20.75
C MET A 1 33.75 14.75 -20.31
N LYS A 2 33.80 14.08 -19.15
CA LYS A 2 32.72 13.17 -18.69
C LYS A 2 31.32 13.83 -18.61
N LYS A 3 31.24 15.11 -18.21
CA LYS A 3 30.00 15.89 -18.16
C LYS A 3 29.42 16.23 -19.55
N LEU A 4 30.27 16.45 -20.55
CA LEU A 4 29.84 16.77 -21.92
C LEU A 4 29.34 15.51 -22.65
N ILE A 5 29.96 14.36 -22.39
CA ILE A 5 29.52 13.07 -22.94
C ILE A 5 28.15 12.67 -22.38
N ARG A 6 27.88 12.89 -21.09
CA ARG A 6 26.55 12.63 -20.48
C ARG A 6 25.45 13.55 -21.02
N ALA A 7 25.73 14.84 -21.22
CA ALA A 7 24.76 15.77 -21.81
C ALA A 7 24.43 15.42 -23.27
N ILE A 8 25.40 14.94 -24.05
CA ILE A 8 25.18 14.50 -25.43
C ILE A 8 24.36 13.20 -25.48
N ILE A 9 24.58 12.26 -24.54
CA ILE A 9 23.79 11.02 -24.44
C ILE A 9 22.34 11.32 -24.05
N LEU A 10 22.12 12.23 -23.08
CA LEU A 10 20.77 12.62 -22.65
C LEU A 10 20.00 13.36 -23.75
N ALA A 11 20.68 14.25 -24.49
CA ALA A 11 20.08 14.95 -25.63
C ALA A 11 19.76 14.00 -26.81
N ALA A 12 20.59 12.96 -27.04
CA ALA A 12 20.33 11.95 -28.06
C ALA A 12 19.16 11.02 -27.69
N LEU A 13 18.98 10.71 -26.40
CA LEU A 13 17.84 9.95 -25.89
C LEU A 13 16.52 10.74 -26.01
N CYS A 14 16.53 12.04 -25.66
CA CYS A 14 15.35 12.89 -25.84
C CYS A 14 14.97 13.08 -27.33
N ALA A 15 15.96 13.18 -28.23
CA ALA A 15 15.70 13.30 -29.66
C ALA A 15 15.17 12.00 -30.28
N ALA A 16 15.57 10.82 -29.77
CA ALA A 16 15.05 9.52 -30.20
C ALA A 16 13.59 9.30 -29.78
N VAL A 17 13.20 9.79 -28.59
CA VAL A 17 11.81 9.73 -28.09
C VAL A 17 10.90 10.67 -28.90
N LEU A 18 11.38 11.86 -29.27
CA LEU A 18 10.62 12.82 -30.09
C LEU A 18 10.53 12.45 -31.58
N ALA A 19 11.45 11.62 -32.10
CA ALA A 19 11.37 11.11 -33.48
C ALA A 19 10.46 9.87 -33.60
N ALA A 20 10.17 9.18 -32.49
CA ALA A 20 9.28 8.02 -32.44
C ALA A 20 7.80 8.40 -32.30
N SER A 21 7.49 9.61 -31.79
CA SER A 21 6.14 10.16 -31.74
C SER A 21 5.78 10.88 -33.05
N GLY A 22 5.58 10.10 -34.11
CA GLY A 22 5.10 10.61 -35.39
C GLY A 22 3.70 11.23 -35.27
N CYS A 23 3.62 12.53 -34.96
CA CYS A 23 2.40 13.32 -35.04
C CYS A 23 2.65 14.56 -35.91
N THR A 24 2.13 14.50 -37.14
CA THR A 24 1.96 15.66 -38.02
C THR A 24 0.68 16.41 -37.60
N PRO A 25 0.67 17.75 -37.58
CA PRO A 25 -0.53 18.50 -37.25
C PRO A 25 -1.48 18.55 -38.45
N ALA A 26 -2.70 18.04 -38.26
CA ALA A 26 -3.81 18.25 -39.20
C ALA A 26 -4.68 19.42 -38.75
N ALA A 27 -5.25 20.09 -39.75
CA ALA A 27 -5.77 21.45 -39.72
C ALA A 27 -7.16 21.60 -39.09
N THR A 28 -7.42 22.84 -38.72
CA THR A 28 -8.67 23.52 -38.36
C THR A 28 -9.90 23.12 -39.18
N GLU A 29 -11.05 23.03 -38.50
CA GLU A 29 -12.36 23.48 -39.01
C GLU A 29 -13.32 23.75 -37.82
N GLU A 30 -13.70 25.02 -37.63
CA GLU A 30 -14.97 25.45 -37.02
C GLU A 30 -16.11 25.11 -38.00
N PRO A 31 -17.36 24.77 -37.57
CA PRO A 31 -18.27 25.85 -37.17
C PRO A 31 -19.49 25.50 -36.27
N ALA A 32 -20.16 26.60 -35.88
CA ALA A 32 -21.62 26.81 -35.78
C ALA A 32 -22.37 26.46 -34.47
N VAL A 33 -22.69 27.54 -33.76
CA VAL A 33 -23.85 27.73 -32.86
C VAL A 33 -25.16 27.60 -33.65
N PRO A 34 -26.24 27.09 -33.01
CA PRO A 34 -27.49 27.82 -33.09
C PRO A 34 -28.25 27.95 -31.76
N GLU A 35 -29.24 28.84 -31.83
CA GLU A 35 -29.91 29.59 -30.78
C GLU A 35 -31.01 28.84 -30.01
N SER A 36 -31.45 29.54 -28.96
CA SER A 36 -32.60 29.35 -28.07
C SER A 36 -33.93 28.94 -28.72
N SER A 37 -34.80 28.29 -27.95
CA SER A 37 -36.22 28.69 -27.91
C SER A 37 -36.92 28.35 -26.60
N THR A 38 -38.00 29.10 -26.40
CA THR A 38 -38.86 29.36 -25.24
C THR A 38 -39.85 28.25 -24.85
N ALA A 39 -40.09 28.19 -23.54
CA ALA A 39 -41.33 27.91 -22.79
C ALA A 39 -42.61 27.44 -23.50
N VAL A 40 -43.26 26.43 -22.90
CA VAL A 40 -44.71 26.24 -22.95
C VAL A 40 -45.23 25.89 -21.54
N VAL A 41 -46.21 26.69 -21.13
CA VAL A 41 -47.05 26.56 -19.92
C VAL A 41 -48.21 25.61 -20.23
N SER A 42 -48.59 24.76 -19.28
CA SER A 42 -49.98 24.28 -19.19
C SER A 42 -50.39 23.94 -17.77
N ASP A 43 -51.35 24.73 -17.28
CA ASP A 43 -52.19 24.51 -16.10
C ASP A 43 -52.94 23.17 -16.14
N THR A 44 -53.11 22.52 -14.99
CA THR A 44 -54.40 21.93 -14.59
C THR A 44 -54.58 21.97 -13.07
N ASN A 45 -55.81 22.30 -12.67
CA ASN A 45 -56.27 22.60 -11.32
C ASN A 45 -56.83 21.38 -10.56
N ALA A 46 -56.60 21.39 -9.23
CA ALA A 46 -57.50 21.01 -8.13
C ALA A 46 -57.73 19.50 -7.80
N PRO A 47 -58.13 19.13 -6.55
CA PRO A 47 -58.54 19.97 -5.41
C PRO A 47 -57.86 19.72 -4.05
N SER A 48 -57.96 20.76 -3.23
CA SER A 48 -57.70 20.86 -1.80
C SER A 48 -58.48 19.85 -0.95
N ALA A 49 -57.79 19.21 -0.01
CA ALA A 49 -58.37 18.61 1.19
C ALA A 49 -57.67 19.22 2.42
N ALA A 50 -58.44 19.93 3.24
CA ALA A 50 -57.99 20.54 4.47
C ALA A 50 -57.73 19.49 5.57
N LEU A 51 -56.63 19.65 6.30
CA LEU A 51 -56.38 19.02 7.61
C LEU A 51 -55.73 20.06 8.56
N PRO A 52 -55.87 19.85 9.88
CA PRO A 52 -56.19 20.89 10.85
C PRO A 52 -54.99 21.69 11.34
N GLU A 53 -55.30 22.88 11.86
CA GLU A 53 -54.39 23.77 12.56
C GLU A 53 -53.65 23.08 13.72
N GLY A 54 -52.35 23.36 13.81
CA GLY A 54 -51.61 23.36 15.07
C GLY A 54 -50.52 22.30 15.18
N ILE A 55 -49.30 22.68 14.79
CA ILE A 55 -48.05 22.62 15.59
C ILE A 55 -47.00 23.32 14.73
N PHE A 56 -46.49 24.45 15.21
CA PHE A 56 -45.25 25.05 14.70
C PHE A 56 -44.09 24.24 15.28
N LEU A 57 -43.24 23.70 14.43
CA LEU A 57 -41.85 23.39 14.75
C LEU A 57 -41.01 24.07 13.66
N ASP A 58 -40.14 24.96 14.13
CA ASP A 58 -39.21 25.75 13.32
C ASP A 58 -38.05 24.85 12.83
N ASP A 59 -37.59 25.15 11.60
CA ASP A 59 -36.33 24.74 10.96
C ASP A 59 -36.01 23.23 10.85
N GLU A 60 -36.59 22.56 9.85
CA GLU A 60 -36.09 21.28 9.31
C GLU A 60 -35.69 21.44 7.83
N GLU A 61 -34.41 21.25 7.52
CA GLU A 61 -33.90 21.18 6.14
C GLU A 61 -34.34 19.86 5.47
N LEU A 62 -35.09 19.99 4.36
CA LEU A 62 -35.57 18.89 3.53
C LEU A 62 -34.44 18.37 2.62
N TYR A 63 -34.04 17.11 2.80
CA TYR A 63 -33.15 16.40 1.88
C TYR A 63 -33.96 15.57 0.86
N HIS A 64 -33.52 15.56 -0.40
CA HIS A 64 -34.08 14.74 -1.48
C HIS A 64 -33.09 13.63 -1.86
N HIS A 65 -33.52 12.38 -1.74
CA HIS A 65 -32.81 11.22 -2.29
C HIS A 65 -33.21 11.04 -3.77
N PRO A 66 -32.28 10.97 -4.75
CA PRO A 66 -32.63 10.99 -6.17
C PRO A 66 -33.34 9.72 -6.67
N ASP A 67 -33.18 8.58 -5.98
CA ASP A 67 -33.77 7.29 -6.41
C ASP A 67 -34.98 6.81 -5.59
N ALA A 68 -35.42 7.59 -4.59
CA ALA A 68 -36.62 7.29 -3.82
C ALA A 68 -37.45 8.57 -3.70
N ASP A 69 -38.67 8.54 -4.20
CA ASP A 69 -39.68 9.60 -4.11
C ASP A 69 -40.17 9.74 -2.64
N CYS A 70 -39.25 9.96 -1.71
CA CYS A 70 -39.44 9.89 -0.27
C CYS A 70 -38.84 11.14 0.38
N SER A 71 -39.70 12.13 0.57
CA SER A 71 -39.53 13.15 1.59
C SER A 71 -40.03 12.58 2.93
N VAL A 72 -39.39 13.00 4.03
CA VAL A 72 -39.64 12.63 5.44
C VAL A 72 -38.64 11.60 6.02
N VAL A 73 -37.54 12.13 6.56
CA VAL A 73 -36.70 11.43 7.55
C VAL A 73 -37.37 11.63 8.91
N HIS A 74 -37.97 10.58 9.47
CA HIS A 74 -38.22 10.51 10.91
C HIS A 74 -37.01 9.85 11.57
N SER A 75 -36.18 10.62 12.24
CA SER A 75 -35.10 10.08 13.07
C SER A 75 -35.70 9.37 14.28
N LEU A 76 -35.65 8.04 14.28
CA LEU A 76 -35.73 7.27 15.52
C LEU A 76 -34.30 7.00 15.97
N PHE A 77 -33.86 7.71 17.01
CA PHE A 77 -32.65 7.36 17.74
C PHE A 77 -32.92 6.04 18.47
N ASP A 78 -32.42 4.93 17.92
CA ASP A 78 -32.25 3.70 18.67
C ASP A 78 -30.78 3.66 19.12
N GLU A 79 -30.58 3.79 20.44
CA GLU A 79 -29.35 3.57 21.20
C GLU A 79 -28.04 3.40 20.38
N GLY A 80 -27.61 4.45 19.69
CA GLY A 80 -26.19 4.80 19.55
C GLY A 80 -25.38 4.33 18.34
N LYS A 81 -25.87 3.61 17.32
CA LYS A 81 -24.99 3.20 16.19
C LYS A 81 -25.55 3.12 14.75
N THR A 82 -26.83 3.32 14.50
CA THR A 82 -27.36 3.26 13.10
C THR A 82 -28.45 4.28 12.84
N ARG A 83 -28.36 5.00 11.72
CA ARG A 83 -29.43 5.89 11.22
C ARG A 83 -30.18 5.15 10.11
N ARG A 84 -31.31 4.53 10.40
CA ARG A 84 -32.11 3.82 9.38
C ARG A 84 -33.14 4.73 8.72
N CYS A 85 -33.14 4.81 7.40
CA CYS A 85 -34.24 5.42 6.65
C CYS A 85 -35.52 4.62 6.87
N VAL A 86 -36.56 5.26 7.40
CA VAL A 86 -37.83 4.60 7.75
C VAL A 86 -38.58 4.12 6.50
N VAL A 87 -38.29 4.68 5.32
CA VAL A 87 -39.03 4.38 4.09
C VAL A 87 -38.37 3.33 3.20
N CYS A 88 -37.05 3.40 2.99
CA CYS A 88 -36.33 2.40 2.18
C CYS A 88 -35.55 1.37 3.01
N GLY A 89 -35.48 1.54 4.34
CA GLY A 89 -34.78 0.61 5.24
C GLY A 89 -33.25 0.71 5.18
N ILE A 90 -32.69 1.62 4.38
CA ILE A 90 -31.24 1.83 4.26
C ILE A 90 -30.70 2.37 5.58
N GLU A 91 -29.75 1.66 6.17
CA GLU A 91 -29.00 2.11 7.34
C GLU A 91 -27.83 2.97 6.88
N GLY A 92 -27.87 4.27 7.16
CA GLY A 92 -26.69 5.09 7.24
C GLY A 92 -25.87 4.62 8.44
N LYS A 93 -24.78 3.91 8.17
CA LYS A 93 -23.70 3.77 9.15
C LYS A 93 -22.99 5.11 9.21
N THR A 94 -23.04 5.78 10.35
CA THR A 94 -21.95 6.68 10.70
C THR A 94 -20.70 5.80 10.79
N PRO A 95 -19.55 6.20 10.22
CA PRO A 95 -18.31 5.47 10.46
C PRO A 95 -18.12 5.29 11.98
N GLU A 96 -17.58 4.15 12.42
CA GLU A 96 -17.08 4.08 13.80
C GLU A 96 -16.03 5.19 13.99
N GLU A 97 -15.86 5.68 15.22
CA GLU A 97 -14.82 6.68 15.51
C GLU A 97 -13.48 6.17 14.97
N MET A 98 -12.95 6.82 13.93
CA MET A 98 -11.70 6.44 13.30
C MET A 98 -10.54 6.76 14.24
N PRO A 99 -9.54 5.86 14.38
CA PRO A 99 -8.38 6.11 15.21
C PRO A 99 -7.62 7.35 14.73
N THR A 100 -7.45 8.34 15.60
CA THR A 100 -6.71 9.57 15.26
C THR A 100 -5.22 9.43 15.61
N GLY A 101 -4.34 9.68 14.65
CA GLY A 101 -2.90 9.69 14.80
C GLY A 101 -2.37 10.84 15.65
N PHE A 102 -1.07 10.88 15.89
CA PHE A 102 -0.43 11.95 16.68
C PHE A 102 1.03 12.16 16.27
N ILE A 103 1.60 13.31 16.67
CA ILE A 103 3.03 13.60 16.49
C ILE A 103 3.72 13.41 17.83
N THR A 104 4.76 12.57 17.86
CA THR A 104 5.55 12.31 19.06
C THR A 104 6.24 13.59 19.54
N ARG A 105 6.25 13.82 20.87
CA ARG A 105 6.98 14.95 21.49
C ARG A 105 8.31 14.54 22.10
N GLU A 106 8.37 13.28 22.50
CA GLU A 106 9.51 12.57 23.07
C GLU A 106 9.54 11.17 22.47
N GLU A 107 10.60 10.42 22.75
CA GLU A 107 10.69 9.01 22.35
C GLU A 107 9.42 8.28 22.83
N THR A 108 8.72 7.67 21.89
CA THR A 108 7.44 6.99 22.15
C THR A 108 7.61 5.51 21.88
N VAL A 109 7.08 4.68 22.78
CA VAL A 109 7.16 3.23 22.68
C VAL A 109 5.78 2.65 22.42
N ILE A 110 5.65 1.85 21.37
CA ILE A 110 4.46 1.03 21.10
C ILE A 110 4.87 -0.43 21.22
N ASP A 111 4.32 -1.12 22.21
CA ASP A 111 4.61 -2.52 22.50
C ASP A 111 3.41 -3.40 22.11
N ILE A 112 3.57 -4.20 21.06
CA ILE A 112 2.55 -5.17 20.61
C ILE A 112 2.84 -6.60 21.11
N GLY A 113 3.68 -6.74 22.14
CA GLY A 113 4.04 -7.97 22.82
C GLY A 113 5.12 -8.80 22.13
N LYS A 114 5.10 -8.89 20.79
CA LYS A 114 6.12 -9.63 20.00
C LYS A 114 7.17 -8.72 19.36
N VAL A 115 6.81 -7.47 19.14
CA VAL A 115 7.61 -6.43 18.51
C VAL A 115 7.39 -5.14 19.29
N ILE A 116 8.45 -4.38 19.49
CA ILE A 116 8.41 -3.05 20.11
C ILE A 116 8.84 -2.03 19.07
N PHE A 117 8.05 -0.98 18.88
CA PHE A 117 8.42 0.18 18.10
C PHE A 117 8.95 1.25 19.04
N ILE A 118 10.17 1.72 18.79
CA ILE A 118 10.77 2.89 19.45
C ILE A 118 10.79 4.01 18.42
N ILE A 119 9.97 5.02 18.66
CA ILE A 119 9.67 6.08 17.70
C ILE A 119 10.30 7.38 18.19
N ASP A 120 11.15 7.97 17.35
CA ASP A 120 11.83 9.23 17.66
C ASP A 120 10.85 10.38 17.90
N PRO A 121 11.26 11.44 18.63
CA PRO A 121 10.49 12.67 18.74
C PRO A 121 10.24 13.32 17.37
N ASN A 122 9.12 14.02 17.25
CA ASN A 122 8.67 14.71 16.04
C ASN A 122 8.48 13.77 14.84
N VAL A 123 7.92 12.57 15.06
CA VAL A 123 7.48 11.63 14.03
C VAL A 123 5.95 11.52 14.10
N TYR A 124 5.29 11.44 12.95
CA TYR A 124 3.85 11.17 12.88
C TYR A 124 3.58 9.68 13.06
N VAL A 125 2.60 9.36 13.89
CA VAL A 125 2.18 8.00 14.20
C VAL A 125 0.69 7.87 13.82
N PRO A 126 0.33 7.00 12.85
CA PRO A 126 -1.05 6.69 12.53
C PRO A 126 -1.84 6.20 13.75
N GLY A 127 -3.13 6.55 13.83
CA GLY A 127 -3.95 6.25 15.01
C GLY A 127 -4.17 4.76 15.26
N ASP A 128 -4.07 3.95 14.21
CA ASP A 128 -4.32 2.51 14.19
C ASP A 128 -3.03 1.67 14.13
N VAL A 129 -1.85 2.30 14.20
CA VAL A 129 -0.55 1.64 13.98
C VAL A 129 -0.35 0.40 14.85
N GLU A 130 -0.78 0.44 16.12
CA GLU A 130 -0.63 -0.68 17.05
C GLU A 130 -1.45 -1.90 16.57
N GLN A 131 -2.70 -1.66 16.19
CA GLN A 131 -3.61 -2.70 15.71
C GLN A 131 -3.14 -3.27 14.36
N LYS A 132 -2.77 -2.41 13.41
CA LYS A 132 -2.31 -2.83 12.08
C LYS A 132 -0.97 -3.55 12.15
N ALA A 133 -0.02 -3.07 12.95
CA ALA A 133 1.25 -3.75 13.18
C ALA A 133 1.06 -5.14 13.81
N ALA A 134 0.15 -5.28 14.78
CA ALA A 134 -0.15 -6.58 15.38
C ALA A 134 -0.73 -7.58 14.35
N LYS A 135 -1.62 -7.12 13.47
CA LYS A 135 -2.16 -7.93 12.36
C LYS A 135 -1.08 -8.34 11.36
N ILE A 136 -0.20 -7.42 10.99
CA ILE A 136 0.95 -7.69 10.10
C ILE A 136 1.88 -8.73 10.72
N VAL A 137 2.27 -8.56 11.98
CA VAL A 137 3.14 -9.51 12.69
C VAL A 137 2.51 -10.91 12.75
N ALA A 138 1.22 -11.00 13.03
CA ALA A 138 0.51 -12.29 13.02
C ALA A 138 0.48 -12.92 11.61
N ALA A 139 0.24 -12.12 10.56
CA ALA A 139 0.24 -12.60 9.18
C ALA A 139 1.63 -13.08 8.73
N ILE A 140 2.71 -12.41 9.15
CA ILE A 140 4.09 -12.84 8.89
C ILE A 140 4.38 -14.21 9.50
N GLU A 141 3.97 -14.43 10.76
CA GLU A 141 4.13 -15.73 11.43
C GLU A 141 3.26 -16.82 10.77
N GLU A 142 2.03 -16.50 10.38
CA GLU A 142 1.14 -17.46 9.68
C GLU A 142 1.69 -17.83 8.29
N ALA A 143 2.20 -16.86 7.54
CA ALA A 143 2.74 -17.07 6.20
C ALA A 143 4.01 -17.94 6.21
N SER A 144 4.88 -17.72 7.19
CA SER A 144 6.16 -18.42 7.35
C SER A 144 6.05 -19.73 8.13
N GLY A 145 5.08 -19.86 9.04
CA GLY A 145 5.06 -20.92 10.05
C GLY A 145 6.12 -20.75 11.16
N MET A 146 6.86 -19.64 11.15
CA MET A 146 7.86 -19.29 12.17
C MET A 146 7.26 -18.34 13.21
N SER A 147 7.93 -18.16 14.36
CA SER A 147 7.43 -17.27 15.41
C SER A 147 8.48 -16.29 15.93
N PHE A 148 8.06 -15.04 16.11
CA PHE A 148 8.85 -14.04 16.81
C PHE A 148 9.02 -14.36 18.30
N SER A 149 8.18 -15.23 18.88
CA SER A 149 8.19 -15.59 20.31
C SER A 149 8.83 -16.93 20.62
N ASP A 150 9.47 -17.60 19.65
CA ASP A 150 10.08 -18.92 19.88
C ASP A 150 11.12 -18.85 21.01
N ALA A 151 10.81 -19.52 22.12
CA ALA A 151 11.57 -19.53 23.37
C ALA A 151 13.03 -19.98 23.19
N LYS A 152 13.34 -20.76 22.15
CA LYS A 152 14.72 -21.15 21.83
C LYS A 152 15.58 -19.96 21.41
N TYR A 153 14.96 -18.86 20.93
CA TYR A 153 15.63 -17.69 20.35
C TYR A 153 15.21 -16.37 21.04
N ASN A 154 14.53 -16.47 22.19
CA ASN A 154 13.82 -15.38 22.85
C ASN A 154 14.67 -14.67 23.92
N GLU A 155 15.91 -14.31 23.58
CA GLU A 155 16.73 -13.50 24.51
C GLU A 155 16.35 -12.01 24.46
N ASN A 156 15.81 -11.52 23.32
CA ASN A 156 15.38 -10.14 23.12
C ASN A 156 14.10 -10.06 22.27
N ILE A 157 13.21 -9.12 22.61
CA ILE A 157 12.05 -8.77 21.79
C ILE A 157 12.54 -8.05 20.51
N VAL A 158 11.86 -8.24 19.37
CA VAL A 158 12.20 -7.51 18.14
C VAL A 158 11.97 -6.02 18.38
N THR A 159 12.99 -5.20 18.13
CA THR A 159 12.90 -3.74 18.28
C THR A 159 12.95 -3.07 16.92
N VAL A 160 11.94 -2.28 16.59
CA VAL A 160 11.86 -1.45 15.39
C VAL A 160 12.12 0.00 15.79
N TYR A 161 13.25 0.54 15.38
CA TYR A 161 13.54 1.97 15.53
C TYR A 161 12.95 2.72 14.34
N VAL A 162 12.12 3.71 14.63
CA VAL A 162 11.47 4.57 13.65
C VAL A 162 12.01 5.98 13.83
N GLY A 163 12.74 6.45 12.83
CA GLY A 163 13.38 7.76 12.87
C GLY A 163 13.09 8.58 11.61
N LYS A 164 13.33 9.89 11.73
CA LYS A 164 13.49 10.73 10.53
C LYS A 164 14.84 10.43 9.93
N GLU A 165 14.88 10.21 8.62
CA GLU A 165 16.14 9.96 7.96
C GLU A 165 16.97 11.25 7.92
N ASP A 166 18.25 11.13 8.29
CA ASP A 166 19.19 12.25 8.23
C ASP A 166 19.76 12.35 6.81
N HIS A 167 19.17 13.25 6.01
CA HIS A 167 19.61 13.53 4.64
C HIS A 167 20.73 14.60 4.59
N SER A 168 21.33 15.01 5.72
CA SER A 168 22.29 16.12 5.76
C SER A 168 23.48 15.96 4.81
N ASP A 169 23.85 14.71 4.52
CA ASP A 169 25.00 14.35 3.69
C ASP A 169 24.63 14.05 2.23
N ASN A 170 23.34 14.08 1.87
CA ASN A 170 22.87 13.81 0.52
C ASN A 170 22.13 15.02 -0.07
N GLU A 171 22.88 15.92 -0.70
CA GLU A 171 22.38 17.14 -1.36
C GLU A 171 21.31 16.89 -2.46
N ASN A 172 21.03 15.64 -2.83
CA ASN A 172 20.01 15.28 -3.84
C ASN A 172 18.71 14.72 -3.24
N ILE A 173 18.60 14.62 -1.90
CA ILE A 173 17.36 14.23 -1.24
C ILE A 173 16.79 15.47 -0.54
N GLU A 174 15.53 15.77 -0.83
CA GLU A 174 14.83 16.87 -0.16
C GLU A 174 14.80 16.66 1.36
N PRO A 175 15.10 17.68 2.18
CA PRO A 175 15.17 17.54 3.65
C PRO A 175 13.86 17.05 4.30
N GLU A 176 12.74 17.20 3.61
CA GLU A 176 11.41 16.80 4.05
C GLU A 176 11.00 15.40 3.53
N SER A 177 11.88 14.75 2.75
CA SER A 177 11.70 13.41 2.21
C SER A 177 11.65 12.37 3.33
N GLU A 178 10.63 11.53 3.25
CA GLU A 178 10.42 10.41 4.17
C GLU A 178 10.78 9.08 3.53
N THR A 179 11.31 9.10 2.31
CA THR A 179 11.97 7.92 1.75
C THR A 179 13.33 7.76 2.40
N GLY A 180 13.63 6.53 2.78
CA GLY A 180 15.01 6.12 2.87
C GLY A 180 15.17 4.65 3.19
N SER A 181 16.22 4.30 3.91
CA SER A 181 16.59 2.89 4.04
C SER A 181 15.75 2.21 5.12
N ALA A 182 15.27 1.00 4.83
CA ALA A 182 14.82 0.04 5.83
C ALA A 182 15.81 -1.11 5.88
N TRP A 183 16.22 -1.54 7.08
CA TRP A 183 17.15 -2.66 7.22
C TRP A 183 17.08 -3.33 8.59
N ALA A 184 17.05 -4.65 8.58
CA ALA A 184 17.30 -5.46 9.77
C ALA A 184 18.81 -5.56 10.06
N GLU A 185 19.21 -5.28 11.29
CA GLU A 185 20.58 -5.51 11.74
C GLU A 185 20.88 -7.01 11.73
N GLY A 186 21.93 -7.41 10.99
CA GLY A 186 22.38 -8.80 10.95
C GLY A 186 22.90 -9.30 12.30
N GLY A 187 23.05 -10.62 12.41
CA GLY A 187 23.30 -11.28 13.69
C GLY A 187 22.08 -11.23 14.61
N LYS A 188 22.08 -11.91 15.75
CA LYS A 188 20.92 -12.06 16.66
C LYS A 188 20.45 -10.75 17.34
N SER A 189 20.77 -9.59 16.77
CA SER A 189 20.40 -8.25 17.26
C SER A 189 18.88 -8.09 17.38
N ARG A 190 18.09 -8.71 16.49
CA ARG A 190 16.63 -8.54 16.38
C ARG A 190 16.22 -7.06 16.34
N VAL A 191 17.09 -6.23 15.77
CA VAL A 191 16.88 -4.79 15.60
C VAL A 191 16.56 -4.52 14.14
N LEU A 192 15.53 -3.71 13.92
CA LEU A 192 15.14 -3.15 12.63
C LEU A 192 15.24 -1.63 12.72
N LYS A 193 15.70 -0.99 11.65
CA LYS A 193 15.59 0.45 11.46
C LYS A 193 14.75 0.73 10.23
N ILE A 194 13.78 1.62 10.37
CA ILE A 194 12.94 2.11 9.27
C ILE A 194 12.84 3.64 9.34
N CYS A 195 12.57 4.25 8.20
CA CYS A 195 12.24 5.66 8.15
C CYS A 195 10.78 5.89 8.58
N SER A 196 10.42 7.13 8.91
CA SER A 196 9.04 7.45 9.31
C SER A 196 8.02 7.16 8.21
N GLY A 197 8.40 7.21 6.93
CA GLY A 197 7.54 6.85 5.80
C GLY A 197 7.07 5.40 5.81
N ASP A 198 7.88 4.49 6.37
CA ASP A 198 7.59 3.05 6.43
C ASP A 198 6.69 2.68 7.62
N LEU A 199 6.33 3.64 8.49
CA LEU A 199 5.43 3.41 9.63
C LEU A 199 3.96 3.41 9.19
N LEU A 200 3.64 2.56 8.20
CA LEU A 200 2.29 2.35 7.67
C LEU A 200 1.64 3.64 7.11
N LEU A 201 2.46 4.57 6.59
CA LEU A 201 2.01 5.76 5.88
C LEU A 201 1.78 5.52 4.37
N GLY A 202 1.81 4.25 3.93
CA GLY A 202 1.23 3.80 2.67
C GLY A 202 2.18 3.04 1.73
N ASN A 203 1.61 2.10 0.98
CA ASN A 203 2.10 1.42 -0.23
C ASN A 203 3.53 0.85 -0.24
N ASP A 204 4.15 0.65 0.91
CA ASP A 204 5.48 0.04 1.03
C ASP A 204 5.41 -1.33 1.74
N GLU A 205 6.20 -2.29 1.25
CA GLU A 205 6.37 -3.63 1.81
C GLU A 205 7.64 -3.76 2.67
N ALA A 206 8.43 -2.70 2.82
CA ALA A 206 9.71 -2.66 3.53
C ALA A 206 9.60 -3.19 4.98
N LEU A 207 8.62 -2.73 5.76
CA LEU A 207 8.42 -3.20 7.13
C LEU A 207 8.22 -4.72 7.19
N VAL A 208 7.42 -5.29 6.27
CA VAL A 208 7.16 -6.73 6.20
C VAL A 208 8.41 -7.50 5.79
N HIS A 209 9.13 -7.00 4.78
CA HIS A 209 10.36 -7.62 4.29
C HIS A 209 11.43 -7.67 5.38
N GLU A 210 11.64 -6.57 6.08
CA GLU A 210 12.67 -6.51 7.10
C GLU A 210 12.29 -7.23 8.40
N LEU A 211 11.01 -7.21 8.80
CA LEU A 211 10.53 -8.08 9.88
C LEU A 211 10.73 -9.55 9.54
N SER A 212 10.55 -9.94 8.28
CA SER A 212 10.86 -11.30 7.82
C SER A 212 12.34 -11.61 8.02
N HIS A 213 13.27 -10.71 7.67
CA HIS A 213 14.69 -10.90 7.97
C HIS A 213 14.96 -11.19 9.45
N THR A 214 14.26 -10.53 10.38
CA THR A 214 14.46 -10.82 11.81
C THR A 214 14.01 -12.22 12.23
N LEU A 215 13.03 -12.85 11.55
CA LEU A 215 12.73 -14.28 11.75
C LEU A 215 13.91 -15.14 11.29
N ASN A 216 14.51 -14.80 10.15
CA ASN A 216 15.66 -15.53 9.61
C ASN A 216 16.89 -15.42 10.52
N TYR A 217 17.26 -14.19 10.91
CA TYR A 217 18.43 -13.91 11.75
C TYR A 217 18.27 -14.34 13.22
N SER A 218 17.05 -14.58 13.69
CA SER A 218 16.84 -15.12 15.03
C SER A 218 17.38 -16.55 15.17
N HIS A 219 17.41 -17.31 14.08
CA HIS A 219 17.88 -18.69 14.06
C HIS A 219 19.40 -18.77 13.92
N SER A 220 20.01 -17.92 13.08
CA SER A 220 21.45 -17.89 12.83
C SER A 220 22.12 -16.63 13.36
N SER A 221 23.23 -16.75 14.12
CA SER A 221 24.09 -15.59 14.49
C SER A 221 24.75 -14.91 13.30
N ASN A 222 24.56 -15.45 12.11
CA ASN A 222 25.23 -15.10 10.90
C ASN A 222 24.24 -14.68 9.81
N MET A 223 24.63 -13.72 8.98
CA MET A 223 23.89 -13.42 7.75
C MET A 223 23.97 -14.63 6.80
N PHE A 224 22.81 -15.06 6.31
CA PHE A 224 22.77 -16.01 5.21
C PHE A 224 23.31 -15.37 3.93
N CYS A 225 23.64 -16.20 2.93
CA CYS A 225 24.03 -15.64 1.65
C CYS A 225 22.86 -14.85 1.08
N GLN A 226 23.16 -13.78 0.35
CA GLN A 226 22.14 -12.82 -0.06
C GLN A 226 20.99 -13.49 -0.84
N VAL A 227 21.29 -14.50 -1.68
CA VAL A 227 20.25 -15.24 -2.42
C VAL A 227 19.27 -15.95 -1.48
N ALA A 228 19.76 -16.59 -0.41
CA ALA A 228 18.91 -17.28 0.55
C ALA A 228 18.19 -16.29 1.48
N SER A 229 18.90 -15.31 2.03
CA SER A 229 18.32 -14.35 2.99
C SER A 229 17.25 -13.49 2.35
N GLU A 230 17.57 -12.83 1.24
CA GLU A 230 16.63 -11.96 0.54
C GLU A 230 15.52 -12.77 -0.12
N GLY A 231 15.85 -13.97 -0.63
CA GLY A 231 14.86 -14.89 -1.16
C GLY A 231 13.78 -15.26 -0.15
N PHE A 232 14.19 -15.60 1.08
CA PHE A 232 13.26 -15.89 2.19
C PHE A 232 12.39 -14.68 2.50
N SER A 233 13.00 -13.52 2.75
CA SER A 233 12.27 -12.32 3.15
C SER A 233 11.29 -11.86 2.08
N THR A 234 11.71 -11.80 0.81
CA THR A 234 10.81 -11.41 -0.29
C THR A 234 9.69 -12.42 -0.52
N TYR A 235 9.97 -13.72 -0.43
CA TYR A 235 8.92 -14.74 -0.61
C TYR A 235 7.92 -14.73 0.56
N ASN A 236 8.40 -14.50 1.78
CA ASN A 236 7.54 -14.35 2.94
C ASN A 236 6.70 -13.07 2.88
N THR A 237 7.27 -11.96 2.40
CA THR A 237 6.53 -10.72 2.10
C THR A 237 5.39 -11.01 1.14
N TYR A 238 5.66 -11.67 0.00
CA TYR A 238 4.62 -12.06 -0.96
C TYR A 238 3.50 -12.88 -0.30
N LYS A 239 3.85 -13.91 0.49
CA LYS A 239 2.84 -14.76 1.16
C LYS A 239 2.04 -13.98 2.21
N THR A 240 2.69 -13.07 2.93
CA THR A 240 2.06 -12.20 3.94
C THR A 240 1.06 -11.25 3.28
N LEU A 241 1.48 -10.54 2.22
CA LEU A 241 0.62 -9.63 1.47
C LEU A 241 -0.59 -10.37 0.90
N LYS A 242 -0.37 -11.53 0.27
CA LYS A 242 -1.45 -12.36 -0.29
C LYS A 242 -2.42 -12.87 0.78
N LEU A 243 -1.93 -13.16 1.98
CA LEU A 243 -2.78 -13.54 3.11
C LEU A 243 -3.65 -12.36 3.54
N LEU A 244 -3.04 -11.19 3.76
CA LEU A 244 -3.74 -9.97 4.16
C LEU A 244 -4.77 -9.53 3.10
N GLU A 245 -4.43 -9.57 1.81
CA GLU A 245 -5.39 -9.27 0.72
C GLU A 245 -6.66 -10.13 0.82
N LYS A 246 -6.55 -11.35 1.35
CA LYS A 246 -7.68 -12.27 1.52
C LYS A 246 -8.41 -12.09 2.85
N THR A 247 -7.71 -11.76 3.93
CA THR A 247 -8.26 -11.81 5.30
C THR A 247 -8.49 -10.43 5.92
N ASP A 248 -7.77 -9.41 5.47
CA ASP A 248 -7.80 -8.04 5.97
C ASP A 248 -7.36 -7.04 4.88
N PRO A 249 -8.21 -6.77 3.87
CA PRO A 249 -7.86 -5.93 2.73
C PRO A 249 -7.45 -4.50 3.12
N GLU A 250 -8.02 -3.97 4.19
CA GLU A 250 -7.69 -2.64 4.73
C GLU A 250 -6.24 -2.59 5.21
N THR A 251 -5.77 -3.61 5.93
CA THR A 251 -4.37 -3.67 6.37
C THR A 251 -3.44 -3.96 5.19
N ALA A 252 -3.87 -4.79 4.22
CA ALA A 252 -3.11 -5.04 2.99
C ALA A 252 -2.86 -3.77 2.18
N TYR A 253 -3.86 -2.89 2.12
CA TYR A 253 -3.80 -1.63 1.39
C TYR A 253 -2.74 -0.65 1.93
N LEU A 254 -2.45 -0.68 3.22
CA LEU A 254 -1.38 0.15 3.81
C LEU A 254 0.03 -0.27 3.33
N LEU A 255 0.13 -1.43 2.70
CA LEU A 255 1.34 -2.03 2.16
C LEU A 255 1.27 -2.07 0.63
N ALA A 256 2.23 -2.76 0.00
CA ALA A 256 2.20 -3.02 -1.43
C ALA A 256 1.22 -4.17 -1.79
N PRO A 257 0.68 -4.22 -3.02
CA PRO A 257 -0.09 -5.38 -3.48
C PRO A 257 0.87 -6.56 -3.71
N SER A 258 0.41 -7.78 -3.46
CA SER A 258 1.25 -8.99 -3.56
C SER A 258 1.82 -9.23 -4.97
N SER A 259 1.15 -8.74 -6.01
CA SER A 259 1.68 -8.78 -7.38
C SER A 259 2.91 -7.90 -7.58
N ASN A 260 3.11 -6.87 -6.75
CA ASN A 260 4.27 -5.99 -6.81
C ASN A 260 5.56 -6.75 -6.49
N SER A 261 5.49 -7.79 -5.64
CA SER A 261 6.63 -8.67 -5.41
C SER A 261 7.10 -9.36 -6.71
N TYR A 262 6.21 -9.68 -7.67
CA TYR A 262 6.65 -10.21 -8.97
C TYR A 262 7.30 -9.13 -9.85
N ILE A 263 6.78 -7.89 -9.80
CA ILE A 263 7.32 -6.74 -10.55
C ILE A 263 8.73 -6.41 -10.04
N ASN A 264 8.89 -6.29 -8.71
CA ASN A 264 10.16 -6.00 -8.06
C ASN A 264 11.21 -7.12 -8.27
N MET A 265 10.74 -8.34 -8.52
CA MET A 265 11.57 -9.54 -8.72
C MET A 265 11.67 -9.97 -10.18
N ASP A 266 11.40 -9.07 -11.13
CA ASP A 266 11.56 -9.39 -12.54
C ASP A 266 13.02 -9.67 -12.91
N ILE A 267 13.21 -10.58 -13.88
CA ILE A 267 14.52 -10.89 -14.46
C ILE A 267 14.44 -10.55 -15.94
N TYR A 268 15.07 -9.44 -16.33
CA TYR A 268 15.07 -8.90 -17.70
C TYR A 268 15.67 -9.86 -18.73
N LYS A 269 16.57 -10.75 -18.29
CA LYS A 269 17.21 -11.80 -19.11
C LYS A 269 17.06 -13.16 -18.43
N PRO A 270 15.87 -13.78 -18.47
CA PRO A 270 15.57 -14.98 -17.69
C PRO A 270 16.49 -16.16 -18.04
N GLU A 271 16.98 -16.23 -19.27
CA GLU A 271 17.93 -17.26 -19.71
C GLU A 271 19.28 -17.21 -18.96
N ALA A 272 19.66 -16.06 -18.40
CA ALA A 272 20.92 -15.90 -17.67
C ALA A 272 20.98 -16.76 -16.41
N VAL A 273 19.82 -17.05 -15.80
CA VAL A 273 19.70 -17.89 -14.60
C VAL A 273 20.32 -19.27 -14.82
N TYR A 274 20.21 -19.81 -16.05
CA TYR A 274 20.67 -21.16 -16.39
C TYR A 274 22.15 -21.24 -16.82
N THR A 275 22.88 -20.13 -16.83
CA THR A 275 24.27 -20.10 -17.31
C THR A 275 25.27 -20.68 -16.30
N GLN A 276 24.85 -20.84 -15.05
CA GLN A 276 25.63 -21.41 -13.95
C GLN A 276 24.71 -22.32 -13.11
N PRO A 277 25.26 -23.27 -12.33
CA PRO A 277 24.46 -24.02 -11.34
C PRO A 277 23.93 -23.09 -10.24
N PHE A 278 22.85 -23.49 -9.56
CA PHE A 278 22.23 -22.65 -8.53
C PHE A 278 23.17 -22.35 -7.37
N GLU A 279 23.99 -23.32 -6.97
CA GLU A 279 24.97 -23.16 -5.89
C GLU A 279 26.04 -22.12 -6.23
N TYR A 280 26.37 -21.92 -7.51
CA TYR A 280 27.27 -20.84 -7.91
C TYR A 280 26.64 -19.48 -7.61
N TRP A 281 25.34 -19.30 -7.87
CA TRP A 281 24.65 -18.06 -7.57
C TRP A 281 24.48 -17.83 -6.08
N MET A 282 24.29 -18.89 -5.29
CA MET A 282 24.30 -18.77 -3.82
C MET A 282 25.65 -18.23 -3.30
N GLU A 283 26.76 -18.57 -3.94
CA GLU A 283 28.10 -18.10 -3.54
C GLU A 283 28.45 -16.70 -4.09
N ASN A 284 28.03 -16.39 -5.31
CA ASN A 284 28.51 -15.22 -6.04
C ASN A 284 27.46 -14.10 -6.20
N GLY A 285 26.21 -14.35 -5.80
CA GLY A 285 25.08 -13.46 -6.06
C GLY A 285 24.63 -13.51 -7.53
N PHE A 286 23.35 -13.20 -7.78
CA PHE A 286 22.85 -13.08 -9.14
C PHE A 286 23.03 -11.64 -9.66
N PRO A 287 23.68 -11.42 -10.82
CA PRO A 287 24.09 -10.08 -11.23
C PRO A 287 22.95 -9.08 -11.50
N TYR A 288 23.18 -7.83 -11.08
CA TYR A 288 22.26 -6.70 -11.35
C TYR A 288 22.06 -6.39 -12.84
N GLU A 289 22.98 -6.82 -13.72
CA GLU A 289 22.83 -6.67 -15.18
C GLU A 289 21.70 -7.52 -15.78
N TYR A 290 21.20 -8.50 -15.02
CA TYR A 290 20.11 -9.39 -15.42
C TYR A 290 18.80 -9.10 -14.69
N SER A 291 18.85 -8.41 -13.55
CA SER A 291 17.68 -8.07 -12.74
C SER A 291 17.99 -6.90 -11.81
N GLY A 292 17.04 -5.98 -11.62
CA GLY A 292 17.20 -4.84 -10.70
C GLY A 292 17.46 -5.26 -9.24
N ASN A 293 17.00 -6.46 -8.85
CA ASN A 293 17.18 -7.05 -7.53
C ASN A 293 17.68 -8.50 -7.66
N GLY A 294 18.86 -8.69 -8.25
CA GLY A 294 19.30 -10.02 -8.72
C GLY A 294 19.22 -11.14 -7.68
N SER A 295 19.90 -11.01 -6.55
CA SER A 295 19.88 -12.04 -5.49
C SER A 295 18.48 -12.28 -4.91
N TYR A 296 17.67 -11.23 -4.77
CA TYR A 296 16.29 -11.31 -4.31
C TYR A 296 15.44 -12.10 -5.31
N SER A 297 15.58 -11.78 -6.60
CA SER A 297 14.76 -12.35 -7.68
C SER A 297 14.99 -13.83 -7.87
N LEU A 298 16.25 -14.27 -7.79
CA LEU A 298 16.59 -15.68 -7.87
C LEU A 298 16.19 -16.43 -6.59
N GLY A 299 16.43 -15.81 -5.42
CA GLY A 299 16.03 -16.34 -4.12
C GLY A 299 14.52 -16.54 -4.00
N PHE A 300 13.72 -15.56 -4.42
CA PHE A 300 12.26 -15.60 -4.44
C PHE A 300 11.72 -16.83 -5.20
N ARG A 301 12.29 -17.10 -6.38
CA ARG A 301 11.96 -18.26 -7.21
C ARG A 301 12.36 -19.57 -6.53
N PHE A 302 13.51 -19.59 -5.86
CA PHE A 302 13.96 -20.77 -5.13
C PHE A 302 13.08 -21.06 -3.92
N MET A 303 12.66 -20.06 -3.15
CA MET A 303 11.72 -20.26 -2.04
C MET A 303 10.36 -20.74 -2.54
N ALA A 304 9.87 -20.22 -3.67
CA ALA A 304 8.66 -20.72 -4.32
C ALA A 304 8.78 -22.19 -4.72
N TYR A 305 9.92 -22.61 -5.25
CA TYR A 305 10.22 -24.02 -5.55
C TYR A 305 10.15 -24.89 -4.28
N LEU A 306 10.78 -24.44 -3.19
CA LEU A 306 10.78 -25.19 -1.94
C LEU A 306 9.37 -25.35 -1.36
N ASP A 307 8.59 -24.27 -1.35
CA ASP A 307 7.21 -24.27 -0.85
C ASP A 307 6.33 -25.22 -1.67
N GLU A 308 6.45 -25.24 -3.00
CA GLU A 308 5.57 -26.07 -3.85
C GLU A 308 5.96 -27.53 -3.91
N VAL A 309 7.27 -27.83 -3.98
CA VAL A 309 7.75 -29.20 -4.15
C VAL A 309 7.81 -29.93 -2.81
N TYR A 310 8.11 -29.23 -1.71
CA TYR A 310 8.28 -29.83 -0.40
C TYR A 310 7.21 -29.41 0.63
N GLY A 311 6.38 -28.41 0.31
CA GLY A 311 5.29 -27.95 1.18
C GLY A 311 5.73 -26.99 2.29
N ASP A 312 7.00 -26.57 2.29
CA ASP A 312 7.60 -25.73 3.33
C ASP A 312 8.91 -25.14 2.80
N TYR A 313 9.02 -23.82 2.70
CA TYR A 313 10.24 -23.12 2.26
C TYR A 313 11.17 -22.73 3.42
N THR A 314 10.75 -22.93 4.66
CA THR A 314 11.45 -22.49 5.88
C THR A 314 12.22 -23.61 6.58
N ARG A 315 11.96 -24.87 6.21
CA ARG A 315 12.52 -26.08 6.85
C ARG A 315 14.05 -26.09 6.99
N TRP A 316 14.77 -25.39 6.12
CA TRP A 316 16.23 -25.28 6.17
C TRP A 316 16.75 -24.37 7.28
N ILE A 317 15.95 -23.41 7.75
CA ILE A 317 16.37 -22.40 8.73
C ILE A 317 16.70 -23.07 10.08
N PRO A 318 15.82 -23.88 10.70
CA PRO A 318 16.17 -24.55 11.96
C PRO A 318 17.31 -25.56 11.83
N VAL A 319 17.49 -26.17 10.66
CA VAL A 319 18.58 -27.11 10.36
C VAL A 319 19.93 -26.37 10.33
N SER A 320 19.93 -25.12 9.87
CA SER A 320 21.15 -24.31 9.80
C SER A 320 21.79 -24.08 11.18
N ASP A 321 20.98 -23.98 12.23
CA ASP A 321 21.41 -23.80 13.62
C ASP A 321 22.17 -25.00 14.19
N GLU A 322 21.96 -26.18 13.62
CA GLU A 322 22.60 -27.42 14.04
C GLU A 322 23.99 -27.58 13.43
N ILE A 323 24.34 -26.74 12.44
CA ILE A 323 25.61 -26.82 11.72
C ILE A 323 26.63 -25.90 12.39
N PRO A 324 27.77 -26.44 12.87
CA PRO A 324 28.82 -25.63 13.49
C PRO A 324 29.37 -24.58 12.52
N GLY A 325 29.45 -23.33 12.97
CA GLY A 325 30.05 -22.20 12.25
C GLY A 325 30.56 -21.13 13.20
N ASP A 326 31.44 -20.25 12.72
CA ASP A 326 31.90 -19.08 13.46
C ASP A 326 30.81 -17.98 13.46
N ASP A 327 30.78 -17.12 14.48
CA ASP A 327 29.70 -16.17 14.78
C ASP A 327 29.56 -14.94 13.85
N PHE A 328 30.35 -14.84 12.78
CA PHE A 328 30.34 -13.65 11.90
C PHE A 328 30.00 -13.90 10.42
N ASP A 329 30.05 -15.14 9.94
CA ASP A 329 29.71 -15.46 8.54
C ASP A 329 29.22 -16.91 8.48
N PHE A 330 27.98 -17.14 8.03
CA PHE A 330 27.46 -18.50 7.92
C PHE A 330 27.99 -19.04 6.61
N PRO A 331 28.98 -19.95 6.63
CA PRO A 331 29.68 -20.29 5.40
C PRO A 331 28.66 -20.80 4.39
N ILE A 332 28.73 -20.36 3.14
CA ILE A 332 27.82 -20.82 2.08
C ILE A 332 27.75 -22.36 2.04
N LYS A 333 28.88 -23.03 2.34
CA LYS A 333 28.92 -24.49 2.50
C LYS A 333 27.99 -25.03 3.58
N ALA A 334 27.88 -24.37 4.73
CA ALA A 334 26.95 -24.74 5.79
C ALA A 334 25.50 -24.56 5.35
N GLN A 335 25.17 -23.47 4.62
CA GLN A 335 23.83 -23.26 4.04
C GLN A 335 23.46 -24.36 3.06
N LEU A 336 24.37 -24.68 2.14
CA LEU A 336 24.17 -25.76 1.17
C LEU A 336 23.97 -27.12 1.86
N ILE A 337 24.62 -27.36 3.00
CA ILE A 337 24.39 -28.56 3.82
C ILE A 337 23.00 -28.51 4.47
N ALA A 338 22.59 -27.36 5.02
CA ALA A 338 21.28 -27.21 5.66
C ALA A 338 20.13 -27.49 4.68
N PHE A 339 20.19 -26.93 3.46
CA PHE A 339 19.22 -27.22 2.41
C PHE A 339 19.17 -28.70 2.06
N ARG A 340 20.33 -29.36 1.88
CA ARG A 340 20.37 -30.80 1.56
C ARG A 340 19.83 -31.67 2.70
N GLN A 341 20.12 -31.33 3.95
CA GLN A 341 19.57 -32.04 5.11
C GLN A 341 18.06 -31.83 5.27
N ALA A 342 17.56 -30.63 4.94
CA ALA A 342 16.14 -30.31 5.02
C ALA A 342 15.32 -30.97 3.90
N TYR A 343 15.82 -30.95 2.67
CA TYR A 343 15.03 -31.28 1.47
C TYR A 343 15.52 -32.50 0.69
N GLY A 344 16.74 -32.96 0.92
CA GLY A 344 17.38 -34.05 0.17
C GLY A 344 18.61 -33.59 -0.61
N ASP A 345 19.50 -34.54 -0.93
CA ASP A 345 20.78 -34.25 -1.62
C ASP A 345 20.60 -33.66 -3.02
N ASP A 346 19.47 -33.94 -3.67
CA ASP A 346 19.08 -33.53 -5.02
C ASP A 346 18.22 -32.25 -5.05
N VAL A 347 18.05 -31.56 -3.91
CA VAL A 347 17.21 -30.33 -3.83
C VAL A 347 17.56 -29.30 -4.90
N PHE A 348 18.85 -29.10 -5.19
CA PHE A 348 19.30 -28.13 -6.18
C PHE A 348 19.15 -28.62 -7.62
N ASP A 349 19.26 -29.93 -7.86
CA ASP A 349 19.10 -30.52 -9.18
C ASP A 349 17.66 -30.37 -9.70
N GLY A 350 16.67 -30.39 -8.79
CA GLY A 350 15.26 -30.19 -9.11
C GLY A 350 14.85 -28.75 -9.40
N PHE A 351 15.63 -27.75 -8.97
CA PHE A 351 15.21 -26.34 -9.04
C PHE A 351 15.07 -25.83 -10.48
N TYR A 352 16.08 -25.99 -11.34
CA TYR A 352 16.01 -25.48 -12.71
C TYR A 352 14.99 -26.19 -13.61
N PRO A 353 14.84 -27.53 -13.55
CA PRO A 353 13.73 -28.19 -14.22
C PRO A 353 12.37 -27.62 -13.80
N TRP A 354 12.13 -27.47 -12.49
CA TRP A 354 10.90 -26.87 -11.98
C TRP A 354 10.74 -25.42 -12.45
N LEU A 355 11.80 -24.61 -12.38
CA LEU A 355 11.75 -23.21 -12.80
C LEU A 355 11.38 -23.12 -14.28
N LYS A 356 11.94 -24.01 -15.12
CA LYS A 356 11.67 -24.03 -16.55
C LYS A 356 10.21 -24.32 -16.88
N GLU A 357 9.57 -25.19 -16.10
CA GLU A 357 8.15 -25.53 -16.23
C GLU A 357 7.23 -24.40 -15.71
N ASN A 358 7.75 -23.53 -14.83
CA ASN A 358 6.98 -22.50 -14.14
C ASN A 358 7.33 -21.06 -14.58
N GLU A 359 8.15 -20.85 -15.62
CA GLU A 359 8.62 -19.52 -16.05
C GLU A 359 7.46 -18.54 -16.30
N SER A 360 6.35 -19.00 -16.87
CA SER A 360 5.19 -18.16 -17.17
C SER A 360 4.53 -17.55 -15.95
N ARG A 361 4.67 -18.17 -14.77
CA ARG A 361 4.15 -17.63 -13.51
C ARG A 361 4.89 -16.35 -13.09
N PHE A 362 6.18 -16.28 -13.41
CA PHE A 362 7.04 -15.17 -13.03
C PHE A 362 7.14 -14.10 -14.13
N ALA A 363 6.38 -14.24 -15.22
CA ALA A 363 6.37 -13.28 -16.29
C ALA A 363 5.56 -12.04 -15.89
N VAL A 364 6.20 -10.87 -15.90
CA VAL A 364 5.55 -9.60 -15.60
C VAL A 364 4.94 -9.00 -16.88
N ASP A 365 3.63 -8.75 -16.84
CA ASP A 365 2.91 -8.06 -17.90
C ASP A 365 2.75 -6.57 -17.54
N TYR A 366 3.74 -5.75 -17.92
CA TYR A 366 3.74 -4.31 -17.68
C TYR A 366 2.60 -3.54 -18.36
N SER A 367 1.81 -4.19 -19.23
CA SER A 367 0.62 -3.56 -19.82
C SER A 367 -0.61 -3.65 -18.92
N LYS A 368 -0.57 -4.52 -17.90
CA LYS A 368 -1.66 -4.69 -16.94
C LYS A 368 -1.42 -3.85 -15.71
N LYS A 369 -2.47 -3.15 -15.28
CA LYS A 369 -2.49 -2.53 -13.97
C LYS A 369 -2.69 -3.59 -12.90
N THR A 370 -2.02 -3.42 -11.77
CA THR A 370 -2.26 -4.21 -10.57
C THR A 370 -3.56 -3.74 -9.91
N GLU A 371 -4.43 -4.65 -9.50
CA GLU A 371 -5.67 -4.32 -8.81
C GLU A 371 -5.53 -4.57 -7.31
N TYR A 372 -5.85 -3.57 -6.49
CA TYR A 372 -6.17 -3.72 -5.08
C TYR A 372 -7.67 -4.00 -4.96
N ASP A 373 -8.03 -5.10 -4.30
CA ASP A 373 -9.43 -5.43 -4.03
C ASP A 373 -9.81 -5.01 -2.60
N LEU A 374 -10.53 -3.90 -2.47
CA LEU A 374 -11.04 -3.36 -1.22
C LEU A 374 -12.54 -3.59 -1.06
N THR A 375 -13.15 -4.51 -1.82
CA THR A 375 -14.60 -4.81 -1.70
C THR A 375 -14.99 -5.36 -0.33
N GLY A 376 -14.04 -5.89 0.43
CA GLY A 376 -14.22 -6.35 1.81
C GLY A 376 -13.82 -5.35 2.88
N ALA A 377 -13.37 -4.14 2.53
CA ALA A 377 -12.98 -3.10 3.48
C ALA A 377 -14.14 -2.12 3.70
N ASP A 378 -14.44 -1.81 4.96
CA ASP A 378 -15.45 -0.79 5.31
C ASP A 378 -14.89 0.63 5.11
N ALA A 379 -13.61 0.82 5.46
CA ALA A 379 -12.95 2.12 5.38
C ALA A 379 -11.44 1.99 5.17
N VAL A 380 -10.83 3.05 4.67
CA VAL A 380 -9.38 3.20 4.54
C VAL A 380 -8.95 4.64 4.85
N THR A 381 -7.71 4.80 5.30
CA THR A 381 -7.05 6.09 5.43
C THR A 381 -5.99 6.24 4.36
N ILE A 382 -5.90 7.43 3.76
CA ILE A 382 -4.81 7.76 2.82
C ILE A 382 -3.83 8.72 3.47
N TYR A 383 -2.54 8.45 3.32
CA TYR A 383 -1.48 9.31 3.81
C TYR A 383 -0.65 9.83 2.62
N PRO A 384 -0.15 11.08 2.69
CA PRO A 384 0.79 11.58 1.71
C PRO A 384 2.12 10.85 1.84
N PHE A 385 2.70 10.42 0.71
CA PHE A 385 4.05 9.86 0.69
C PHE A 385 5.04 10.89 0.17
N PHE A 386 5.83 11.51 1.06
CA PHE A 386 6.80 12.53 0.69
C PHE A 386 8.10 11.90 0.18
N MET A 387 8.21 11.75 -1.14
CA MET A 387 9.45 11.30 -1.79
C MET A 387 10.34 12.48 -2.17
N SER A 388 11.60 12.17 -2.50
CA SER A 388 12.61 13.14 -2.95
C SER A 388 12.28 13.90 -4.24
N PHE A 389 11.28 13.46 -5.02
CA PHE A 389 10.94 14.06 -6.32
C PHE A 389 9.43 14.18 -6.60
N ASP A 390 8.59 13.64 -5.72
CA ASP A 390 7.13 13.68 -5.85
C ASP A 390 6.50 13.50 -4.46
N CYS A 391 5.27 13.96 -4.28
CA CYS A 391 4.52 13.81 -3.03
C CYS A 391 3.10 13.32 -3.32
N PRO A 392 2.92 12.10 -3.86
CA PRO A 392 1.59 11.57 -4.10
C PRO A 392 0.82 11.41 -2.78
N THR A 393 -0.48 11.71 -2.80
CA THR A 393 -1.42 11.36 -1.72
C THR A 393 -2.55 10.59 -2.38
N ASP A 394 -2.24 9.36 -2.77
CA ASP A 394 -3.06 8.60 -3.69
C ASP A 394 -3.63 7.37 -2.98
N LEU A 395 -4.94 7.18 -3.06
CA LEU A 395 -5.54 5.86 -2.84
C LEU A 395 -5.15 4.91 -3.98
N VAL A 396 -5.06 5.46 -5.19
CA VAL A 396 -4.69 4.73 -6.41
C VAL A 396 -4.13 5.69 -7.46
N GLY A 397 -3.06 5.27 -8.13
CA GLY A 397 -2.33 6.06 -9.11
C GLY A 397 -1.35 5.22 -9.93
N GLY A 398 -0.93 5.74 -11.08
CA GLY A 398 0.07 5.07 -11.94
C GLY A 398 -0.39 3.72 -12.50
N LEU A 399 0.29 2.64 -12.11
CA LEU A 399 0.08 1.26 -12.61
C LEU A 399 -0.88 0.44 -11.74
N THR A 400 -1.63 1.07 -10.82
CA THR A 400 -2.61 0.37 -9.97
C THR A 400 -4.05 0.77 -10.29
N THR A 401 -4.98 -0.07 -9.85
CA THR A 401 -6.44 0.16 -9.83
C THR A 401 -6.96 -0.27 -8.46
N VAL A 402 -8.07 0.30 -8.01
CA VAL A 402 -8.74 -0.10 -6.75
C VAL A 402 -10.17 -0.51 -7.07
N ARG A 403 -10.51 -1.75 -6.76
CA ARG A 403 -11.89 -2.24 -6.75
C ARG A 403 -12.47 -2.02 -5.36
N TYR A 404 -13.71 -1.55 -5.29
CA TYR A 404 -14.37 -1.24 -4.02
C TYR A 404 -15.88 -1.56 -4.08
N ASN A 405 -16.48 -1.66 -2.91
CA ASN A 405 -17.93 -1.71 -2.71
C ASN A 405 -18.26 -0.89 -1.46
N ASP A 406 -18.93 0.26 -1.63
CA ASP A 406 -19.31 1.15 -0.52
C ASP A 406 -18.14 1.47 0.44
N LEU A 407 -17.11 2.15 -0.06
CA LEU A 407 -15.86 2.38 0.68
C LEU A 407 -15.80 3.78 1.28
N TYR A 408 -15.56 3.88 2.60
CA TYR A 408 -15.24 5.14 3.26
C TYR A 408 -13.74 5.45 3.15
N VAL A 409 -13.40 6.71 2.88
CA VAL A 409 -12.03 7.21 2.90
C VAL A 409 -11.93 8.33 3.92
N ASP A 410 -11.07 8.15 4.91
CA ASP A 410 -10.76 9.14 5.93
C ASP A 410 -9.75 10.17 5.40
N LEU A 411 -10.17 11.44 5.39
CA LEU A 411 -9.36 12.59 4.99
C LEU A 411 -8.89 13.42 6.20
N GLU A 412 -9.41 13.20 7.40
CA GLU A 412 -9.01 13.93 8.62
C GLU A 412 -7.56 13.64 8.96
N GLU A 413 -7.18 12.36 8.94
CA GLU A 413 -5.81 11.92 9.16
C GLU A 413 -4.85 12.52 8.12
N THR A 414 -5.25 12.52 6.84
CA THR A 414 -4.49 13.16 5.75
C THR A 414 -4.29 14.65 6.02
N LYS A 415 -5.36 15.37 6.38
CA LYS A 415 -5.31 16.81 6.67
C LYS A 415 -4.49 17.12 7.91
N LYS A 416 -4.58 16.29 8.94
CA LYS A 416 -3.79 16.39 10.16
C LYS A 416 -2.31 16.22 9.85
N TYR A 417 -1.97 15.21 9.05
CA TYR A 417 -0.61 14.99 8.55
C TYR A 417 -0.09 16.22 7.80
N LEU A 418 -0.83 16.69 6.80
CA LEU A 418 -0.43 17.83 5.98
C LEU A 418 -0.27 19.11 6.80
N SER A 419 -1.25 19.46 7.63
CA SER A 419 -1.25 20.74 8.35
C SER A 419 -0.37 20.75 9.60
N GLN A 420 -0.45 19.72 10.45
CA GLN A 420 0.21 19.73 11.76
C GLN A 420 1.63 19.17 11.67
N TYR A 421 1.86 18.16 10.84
CA TYR A 421 3.15 17.50 10.74
C TYR A 421 4.03 18.10 9.63
N LYS A 422 3.44 18.40 8.47
CA LYS A 422 4.15 18.99 7.32
C LYS A 422 3.97 20.51 7.17
N GLY A 423 3.13 21.14 7.98
CA GLY A 423 2.95 22.61 7.95
C GLY A 423 2.33 23.16 6.67
N ARG A 424 1.57 22.33 5.93
CA ARG A 424 0.96 22.70 4.64
C ARG A 424 -0.42 23.34 4.82
N SER A 425 -0.76 24.29 3.95
CA SER A 425 -2.10 24.88 3.91
C SER A 425 -3.11 23.90 3.32
N LEU A 426 -4.33 23.93 3.87
CA LEU A 426 -5.45 23.09 3.45
C LEU A 426 -6.45 23.84 2.54
N ASP A 427 -6.24 25.15 2.30
CA ASP A 427 -7.24 26.07 1.71
C ASP A 427 -7.60 25.73 0.25
N LYS A 428 -6.76 24.94 -0.42
CA LYS A 428 -6.91 24.57 -1.83
C LYS A 428 -6.98 23.06 -2.03
N LEU A 429 -7.24 22.29 -0.97
CA LEU A 429 -7.29 20.83 -1.10
C LEU A 429 -8.40 20.39 -2.04
N GLU A 430 -8.02 19.57 -3.00
CA GLU A 430 -8.92 18.95 -3.96
C GLU A 430 -8.73 17.45 -3.97
N LEU A 431 -9.84 16.72 -3.92
CA LEU A 431 -9.91 15.29 -4.19
C LEU A 431 -10.16 15.08 -5.68
N ASN A 432 -9.22 14.41 -6.35
CA ASN A 432 -9.32 14.01 -7.74
C ASN A 432 -9.72 12.54 -7.84
N ILE A 433 -10.72 12.23 -8.65
CA ILE A 433 -11.23 10.87 -8.80
C ILE A 433 -11.45 10.56 -10.26
N LYS A 434 -11.03 9.38 -10.68
CA LYS A 434 -11.29 8.82 -12.00
C LYS A 434 -11.73 7.38 -11.85
N TRP A 435 -12.95 7.09 -12.27
CA TRP A 435 -13.51 5.74 -12.33
C TRP A 435 -13.22 5.10 -13.69
N LEU A 436 -12.79 3.84 -13.68
CA LEU A 436 -12.84 2.96 -14.84
C LEU A 436 -14.26 2.42 -15.04
N GLU A 437 -14.86 1.94 -13.95
CA GLU A 437 -16.13 1.22 -13.93
C GLU A 437 -16.94 1.59 -12.67
N GLY A 438 -18.24 1.32 -12.70
CA GLY A 438 -19.13 1.46 -11.55
C GLY A 438 -19.86 2.79 -11.45
N GLU A 439 -20.48 3.00 -10.29
CA GLU A 439 -21.16 4.24 -9.95
C GLU A 439 -20.15 5.39 -9.79
N LYS A 440 -20.54 6.59 -10.25
CA LYS A 440 -19.70 7.79 -10.21
C LYS A 440 -20.25 8.78 -9.20
N SER A 441 -20.55 8.32 -8.00
CA SER A 441 -21.12 9.12 -6.92
C SER A 441 -20.22 9.05 -5.68
N VAL A 442 -20.16 10.17 -4.98
CA VAL A 442 -19.40 10.31 -3.73
C VAL A 442 -20.26 11.08 -2.75
N GLU A 443 -20.51 10.50 -1.58
CA GLU A 443 -21.10 11.20 -0.45
C GLU A 443 -19.99 11.89 0.36
N LEU A 444 -20.21 13.14 0.73
CA LEU A 444 -19.27 13.96 1.50
C LEU A 444 -19.77 14.13 2.92
N PHE A 445 -18.89 14.03 3.91
CA PHE A 445 -19.23 14.17 5.32
C PHE A 445 -18.29 15.14 6.04
N ASP A 446 -18.83 15.84 7.03
CA ASP A 446 -18.05 16.68 7.95
C ASP A 446 -17.43 15.86 9.11
N VAL A 447 -16.74 16.55 10.02
CA VAL A 447 -16.04 15.95 11.17
C VAL A 447 -16.99 15.27 12.16
N TYR A 448 -18.27 15.62 12.14
CA TYR A 448 -19.30 15.02 12.99
C TYR A 448 -20.03 13.85 12.29
N GLY A 449 -19.61 13.51 11.07
CA GLY A 449 -20.24 12.49 10.24
C GLY A 449 -21.57 12.95 9.65
N GLU A 450 -21.85 14.26 9.62
CA GLU A 450 -23.03 14.82 8.99
C GLU A 450 -22.81 14.94 7.48
N SER A 451 -23.78 14.46 6.70
CA SER A 451 -23.71 14.51 5.24
C SER A 451 -23.75 15.96 4.75
N MET A 452 -22.72 16.36 4.02
CA MET A 452 -22.61 17.65 3.35
C MET A 452 -23.22 17.63 1.93
N GLY A 453 -23.52 16.44 1.39
CA GLY A 453 -24.15 16.26 0.09
C GLY A 453 -23.54 15.12 -0.75
N VAL A 454 -24.16 14.86 -1.91
CA VAL A 454 -23.68 13.88 -2.88
C VAL A 454 -23.16 14.60 -4.13
N VAL A 455 -22.00 14.16 -4.62
CA VAL A 455 -21.40 14.62 -5.86
C VAL A 455 -21.43 13.49 -6.89
N THR A 456 -22.04 13.74 -8.05
CA THR A 456 -22.12 12.76 -9.14
C THR A 456 -21.35 13.21 -10.37
N GLY A 457 -20.48 12.34 -10.90
CA GLY A 457 -19.78 12.50 -12.17
C GLY A 457 -18.66 13.55 -12.18
N LYS A 458 -18.38 14.22 -11.06
CA LYS A 458 -17.24 15.15 -10.95
C LYS A 458 -15.96 14.39 -10.66
N THR A 459 -14.87 14.85 -11.28
CA THR A 459 -13.54 14.26 -11.13
C THR A 459 -12.59 15.10 -10.27
N SER A 460 -13.00 16.30 -9.85
CA SER A 460 -12.30 17.14 -8.86
C SER A 460 -13.35 17.75 -7.91
N ILE A 461 -13.09 17.62 -6.61
CA ILE A 461 -13.99 18.00 -5.52
C ILE A 461 -13.18 18.78 -4.48
N PRO A 462 -13.53 20.03 -4.14
CA PRO A 462 -12.92 20.74 -3.02
C PRO A 462 -13.22 20.03 -1.71
N ILE A 463 -12.20 19.78 -0.89
CA ILE A 463 -12.33 18.96 0.34
C ILE A 463 -11.81 19.67 1.60
N SER A 464 -11.58 20.97 1.58
CA SER A 464 -11.08 21.72 2.76
C SER A 464 -11.93 21.49 4.01
N ASP A 465 -13.26 21.44 3.86
CA ASP A 465 -14.22 21.23 4.96
C ASP A 465 -14.74 19.78 5.05
N VAL A 466 -14.29 18.87 4.17
CA VAL A 466 -14.78 17.48 4.10
C VAL A 466 -13.85 16.54 4.88
N SER A 467 -14.36 15.89 5.91
CA SER A 467 -13.60 14.99 6.79
C SER A 467 -13.58 13.57 6.27
N PHE A 468 -14.68 13.11 5.68
CA PHE A 468 -14.79 11.77 5.11
C PHE A 468 -15.48 11.82 3.76
N VAL A 469 -15.14 10.87 2.90
CA VAL A 469 -15.90 10.60 1.68
C VAL A 469 -16.31 9.14 1.64
N ARG A 470 -17.49 8.87 1.08
CA ARG A 470 -17.91 7.50 0.76
C ARG A 470 -18.03 7.36 -0.74
N LEU A 471 -17.30 6.41 -1.29
CA LEU A 471 -17.46 5.94 -2.66
C LEU A 471 -18.66 4.99 -2.69
N CYS A 472 -19.74 5.38 -3.35
CA CYS A 472 -21.00 4.64 -3.27
C CYS A 472 -21.04 3.46 -4.25
N GLY A 473 -21.57 2.33 -3.78
CA GLY A 473 -21.80 1.14 -4.58
C GLY A 473 -20.53 0.43 -5.04
N ASP A 474 -20.68 -0.45 -6.03
CA ASP A 474 -19.58 -1.20 -6.64
C ASP A 474 -18.86 -0.36 -7.69
N GLY A 475 -17.53 -0.34 -7.66
CA GLY A 475 -16.75 0.34 -8.69
C GLY A 475 -15.28 -0.03 -8.77
N VAL A 476 -14.64 0.50 -9.81
CA VAL A 476 -13.19 0.40 -10.02
C VAL A 476 -12.63 1.78 -10.31
N LEU A 477 -11.66 2.19 -9.49
CA LEU A 477 -10.93 3.45 -9.63
C LEU A 477 -9.68 3.26 -10.50
N ASP A 478 -9.47 4.21 -11.41
CA ASP A 478 -8.22 4.41 -12.15
C ASP A 478 -7.24 5.32 -11.40
N SER A 479 -7.78 6.33 -10.73
CA SER A 479 -7.05 7.27 -9.88
C SER A 479 -7.94 7.82 -8.78
N PHE A 480 -7.40 7.97 -7.58
CA PHE A 480 -8.03 8.71 -6.49
C PHE A 480 -6.90 9.36 -5.70
N SER A 481 -6.86 10.69 -5.64
CA SER A 481 -5.75 11.42 -5.05
C SER A 481 -6.16 12.75 -4.43
N VAL A 482 -5.46 13.14 -3.37
CA VAL A 482 -5.57 14.47 -2.76
C VAL A 482 -4.45 15.35 -3.29
N SER A 483 -4.81 16.57 -3.70
CA SER A 483 -3.88 17.55 -4.27
C SER A 483 -4.18 18.96 -3.75
N GLY A 484 -3.43 19.96 -4.22
CA GLY A 484 -3.70 21.37 -3.91
C GLY A 484 -3.00 21.91 -2.67
N TYR A 485 -2.21 21.09 -1.99
CA TYR A 485 -1.13 21.56 -1.13
C TYR A 485 0.13 21.82 -1.98
N GLU A 486 0.95 22.79 -1.60
CA GLU A 486 2.23 23.05 -2.29
C GLU A 486 3.14 21.83 -2.14
N GLY A 487 3.25 21.01 -3.19
CA GLY A 487 4.35 20.06 -3.40
C GLY A 487 5.61 20.79 -3.91
N TYR A 488 6.76 20.11 -3.88
CA TYR A 488 8.07 20.69 -4.24
C TYR A 488 8.12 21.39 -5.61
#